data_AF-A0A2J4P6A4-F1
#
_entry.id   AF-A0A2J4P6A4-F1
#
_cell.length_a   1.000
_cell.length_b   1.000
_cell.length_c   1.000
_cell.angle_alpha   90.00
_cell.angle_beta   90.00
_cell.angle_gamma   90.00
#
_symmetry.space_group_name_H-M   'P 1'
#
loop_
_entity.id
_entity.type
_entity.pdbx_description
1 polymer ?
#
loop_
_entity_poly.entity_id
_entity_poly.type
_entity_poly.pdbx_seq_one_letter_code
_entity_poly.pdbx_strand_id
1 'polypeptide(L)'
;YGKVTGLHYFSSDKSEDGDQTYARLGFKGETQINDQLIGYGQWEYNFSANNVEGDNSGDKTRLAFAGLKFGEFGSLDYGRNYGVAYDIGAWTDMLPEFGGDTWTQTDVFATARTTGVATYRNSGFFGLVDGLNVAVQYQGKEEGNGRDLAKQHGDGWGLASTYEYEGFGVGAAYAASDRTDAQVREG
;
A
#
# COMPACT_ATOMS: atom_id res chain seq x y z
N TYR A 1 -15.87 -6.85 -2.90
CA TYR A 1 -15.90 -6.47 -1.47
C TYR A 1 -16.06 -4.96 -1.38
N GLY A 2 -16.45 -4.43 -0.23
CA GLY A 2 -16.61 -2.99 -0.06
C GLY A 2 -17.17 -2.62 1.30
N LYS A 3 -17.24 -1.31 1.57
CA LYS A 3 -17.87 -0.74 2.76
C LYS A 3 -18.44 0.65 2.47
N VAL A 4 -19.41 1.06 3.28
CA VAL A 4 -19.87 2.45 3.37
C VAL A 4 -19.62 2.89 4.80
N THR A 5 -19.02 4.07 4.98
CA THR A 5 -18.66 4.61 6.29
C THR A 5 -19.25 6.01 6.39
N GLY A 6 -20.34 6.13 7.16
CA GLY A 6 -20.86 7.43 7.59
C GLY A 6 -20.00 7.95 8.72
N LEU A 7 -19.34 9.08 8.50
CA LEU A 7 -18.32 9.62 9.39
C LEU A 7 -18.45 11.13 9.48
N HIS A 8 -18.32 11.67 10.69
CA HIS A 8 -18.34 13.10 10.93
C HIS A 8 -17.25 13.44 11.93
N TYR A 9 -16.42 14.42 11.60
CA TYR A 9 -15.39 14.93 12.50
C TYR A 9 -15.90 16.17 13.21
N PHE A 10 -15.60 16.24 14.50
CA PHE A 10 -15.82 17.42 15.33
C PHE A 10 -14.45 17.96 15.72
N SER A 11 -14.07 19.11 15.16
CA SER A 11 -12.75 19.70 15.34
C SER A 11 -12.84 21.22 15.47
N SER A 12 -11.91 21.81 16.23
CA SER A 12 -11.72 23.27 16.20
C SER A 12 -11.06 23.74 14.90
N ASP A 13 -10.40 22.82 14.18
CA ASP A 13 -9.84 23.08 12.86
C ASP A 13 -10.91 22.90 11.77
N LYS A 14 -11.23 24.00 11.09
CA LYS A 14 -12.30 24.06 10.09
C LYS A 14 -11.95 23.34 8.78
N SER A 15 -10.69 22.97 8.54
CA SER A 15 -10.36 22.14 7.38
C SER A 15 -10.68 20.67 7.58
N GLU A 16 -10.78 20.23 8.84
CA GLU A 16 -11.05 18.82 9.20
C GLU A 16 -12.49 18.61 9.69
N ASP A 17 -13.08 19.62 10.33
CA ASP A 17 -14.45 19.59 10.86
C ASP A 17 -15.50 19.40 9.76
N GLY A 18 -16.47 18.52 10.01
CA GLY A 18 -17.60 18.29 9.13
C GLY A 18 -17.78 16.85 8.67
N ASP A 19 -18.56 16.69 7.61
CA ASP A 19 -18.86 15.38 7.02
C ASP A 19 -17.61 14.81 6.34
N GLN A 20 -17.29 13.55 6.66
CA GLN A 20 -16.18 12.78 6.11
C GLN A 20 -16.69 11.44 5.53
N THR A 21 -17.98 11.35 5.21
CA THR A 21 -18.60 10.13 4.68
C THR A 21 -17.90 9.68 3.40
N TYR A 22 -17.59 8.38 3.33
CA TYR A 22 -17.00 7.77 2.14
C TYR A 22 -17.49 6.33 1.92
N ALA A 23 -17.37 5.85 0.70
CA ALA A 23 -17.56 4.46 0.34
C ALA A 23 -16.31 3.88 -0.31
N ARG A 24 -16.10 2.57 -0.15
CA ARG A 24 -15.06 1.83 -0.87
C ARG A 24 -15.65 0.63 -1.57
N LEU A 25 -15.24 0.42 -2.80
CA LEU A 25 -15.58 -0.75 -3.58
C LEU A 25 -14.31 -1.36 -4.15
N GLY A 26 -14.25 -2.68 -4.18
CA GLY A 26 -13.16 -3.38 -4.79
C GLY A 26 -13.53 -4.79 -5.20
N PHE A 27 -12.67 -5.39 -6.01
CA PHE A 27 -12.71 -6.81 -6.32
C PHE A 27 -11.35 -7.43 -6.07
N LYS A 28 -11.36 -8.70 -5.69
CA LYS A 28 -10.20 -9.56 -5.61
C LYS A 28 -10.54 -10.82 -6.38
N GLY A 29 -9.75 -11.13 -7.39
CA GLY A 29 -9.91 -12.31 -8.23
C GLY A 29 -8.67 -13.17 -8.19
N GLU A 30 -8.87 -14.48 -8.15
CA GLU A 30 -7.80 -15.47 -8.25
C GLU A 30 -8.21 -16.51 -9.29
N THR A 31 -7.25 -16.99 -10.08
CA THR A 31 -7.44 -18.00 -11.11
C THR A 31 -6.34 -19.04 -11.00
N GLN A 32 -6.73 -20.30 -10.84
CA GLN A 32 -5.78 -21.40 -10.83
C GLN A 32 -5.34 -21.69 -12.27
N ILE A 33 -4.04 -21.56 -12.54
CA ILE A 33 -3.44 -21.84 -13.85
C ILE A 33 -3.02 -23.31 -13.91
N ASN A 34 -2.35 -23.80 -12.86
CA ASN A 34 -2.04 -25.21 -12.63
C ASN A 34 -1.84 -25.46 -11.12
N ASP A 35 -1.37 -26.65 -10.75
CA ASP A 35 -1.19 -27.06 -9.34
C ASP A 35 -0.19 -26.19 -8.56
N GLN A 36 0.73 -25.51 -9.25
CA GLN A 36 1.80 -24.71 -8.63
C GLN A 36 1.69 -23.21 -8.97
N LEU A 37 0.73 -22.81 -9.81
CA LEU A 37 0.64 -21.45 -10.33
C LEU A 37 -0.79 -20.92 -10.23
N ILE A 38 -0.95 -19.81 -9.51
CA ILE A 38 -2.21 -19.08 -9.36
C ILE A 38 -1.98 -17.65 -9.84
N GLY A 39 -2.80 -17.17 -10.77
CA GLY A 39 -2.89 -15.76 -11.11
C GLY A 39 -3.84 -15.04 -10.19
N TYR A 40 -3.52 -13.81 -9.79
CA TYR A 40 -4.40 -12.99 -8.97
C TYR A 40 -4.39 -11.53 -9.39
N GLY A 41 -5.46 -10.83 -9.05
CA GLY A 41 -5.57 -9.40 -9.24
C GLY A 41 -6.48 -8.78 -8.20
N GLN A 42 -6.17 -7.54 -7.83
CA GLN A 42 -6.95 -6.78 -6.88
C GLN A 42 -7.07 -5.33 -7.32
N TRP A 43 -8.28 -4.80 -7.15
CA TRP A 43 -8.58 -3.40 -7.36
C TRP A 43 -9.44 -2.87 -6.22
N GLU A 44 -9.13 -1.68 -5.73
CA GLU A 44 -9.88 -0.98 -4.69
C GLU A 44 -9.98 0.51 -5.03
N TYR A 45 -11.19 1.05 -4.94
CA TYR A 45 -11.48 2.45 -5.18
C TYR A 45 -12.16 3.08 -3.97
N ASN A 46 -11.83 4.35 -3.73
CA ASN A 46 -12.44 5.21 -2.73
C ASN A 46 -13.34 6.24 -3.40
N PHE A 47 -14.58 6.32 -2.94
CA PHE A 47 -15.56 7.33 -3.33
C PHE A 47 -15.80 8.25 -2.13
N SER A 48 -15.44 9.52 -2.26
CA SER A 48 -15.80 10.55 -1.28
C SER A 48 -17.27 10.90 -1.45
N ALA A 49 -18.02 10.95 -0.35
CA ALA A 49 -19.46 11.19 -0.35
C ALA A 49 -19.86 12.42 0.48
N ASN A 50 -18.90 13.27 0.79
CA ASN A 50 -19.05 14.52 1.55
C ASN A 50 -18.96 15.79 0.68
N ASN A 51 -18.78 15.65 -0.64
CA ASN A 51 -18.75 16.76 -1.59
C ASN A 51 -20.09 16.95 -2.31
N VAL A 52 -20.24 18.08 -2.99
CA VAL A 52 -21.38 18.32 -3.90
C VAL A 52 -21.27 17.49 -5.17
N GLU A 53 -22.40 17.19 -5.81
CA GLU A 53 -22.43 16.45 -7.07
C GLU A 53 -21.60 17.15 -8.16
N GLY A 54 -20.76 16.38 -8.86
CA GLY A 54 -19.83 16.88 -9.89
C GLY A 54 -18.43 17.20 -9.36
N ASP A 55 -18.24 17.25 -8.03
CA ASP A 55 -16.93 17.33 -7.40
C ASP A 55 -16.40 15.93 -7.07
N ASN A 56 -15.35 15.52 -7.79
CA ASN A 56 -14.69 14.23 -7.61
C ASN A 56 -13.46 14.33 -6.68
N SER A 57 -13.34 15.40 -5.89
CA SER A 57 -12.21 15.59 -4.98
C SER A 57 -12.14 14.49 -3.93
N GLY A 58 -10.99 13.83 -3.81
CA GLY A 58 -10.77 12.74 -2.86
C GLY A 58 -11.08 11.35 -3.40
N ASP A 59 -11.78 11.24 -4.54
CA ASP A 59 -11.92 9.99 -5.27
C ASP A 59 -10.56 9.51 -5.78
N LYS A 60 -10.26 8.23 -5.56
CA LYS A 60 -8.96 7.66 -5.91
C LYS A 60 -8.96 6.15 -5.96
N THR A 61 -8.18 5.63 -6.90
CA THR A 61 -7.77 4.22 -6.87
C THR A 61 -6.77 4.04 -5.72
N ARG A 62 -7.08 3.13 -4.79
CA ARG A 62 -6.23 2.80 -3.64
C ARG A 62 -5.30 1.64 -3.98
N LEU A 63 -5.82 0.60 -4.60
CA LEU A 63 -5.07 -0.58 -5.03
C LEU A 63 -5.43 -0.91 -6.47
N ALA A 64 -4.45 -1.30 -7.26
CA ALA A 64 -4.63 -1.79 -8.62
C ALA A 64 -3.37 -2.57 -9.01
N PHE A 65 -3.36 -3.87 -8.77
CA PHE A 65 -2.22 -4.72 -9.08
C PHE A 65 -2.66 -6.09 -9.56
N ALA A 66 -1.77 -6.74 -10.29
CA ALA A 66 -1.91 -8.14 -10.72
C ALA A 66 -0.62 -8.89 -10.40
N GLY A 67 -0.73 -10.19 -10.17
CA GLY A 67 0.41 -11.01 -9.80
C GLY A 67 0.21 -12.49 -10.06
N LEU A 68 1.30 -13.21 -9.80
CA LEU A 68 1.41 -14.66 -9.91
C LEU A 68 1.94 -15.20 -8.60
N LYS A 69 1.32 -16.28 -8.11
CA LYS A 69 1.76 -17.05 -6.95
C LYS A 69 2.26 -18.41 -7.40
N PHE A 70 3.46 -18.77 -6.99
CA PHE A 70 4.25 -19.92 -7.44
C PHE A 70 4.38 -20.98 -6.33
N GLY A 71 3.26 -21.44 -5.77
CA GLY A 71 3.29 -22.40 -4.66
C GLY A 71 4.15 -21.92 -3.48
N GLU A 72 5.14 -22.73 -3.09
CA GLU A 72 6.10 -22.45 -2.01
C GLU A 72 7.20 -21.44 -2.41
N PHE A 73 7.36 -21.16 -3.71
CA PHE A 73 8.36 -20.21 -4.20
C PHE A 73 7.92 -18.76 -4.05
N GLY A 74 6.74 -18.50 -3.49
CA GLY A 74 6.25 -17.15 -3.17
C GLY A 74 5.35 -16.56 -4.26
N SER A 75 5.29 -15.23 -4.32
CA SER A 75 4.47 -14.49 -5.28
C SER A 75 5.20 -13.26 -5.79
N LEU A 76 4.85 -12.84 -7.01
CA LEU A 76 5.29 -11.59 -7.61
C LEU A 76 4.08 -10.83 -8.14
N ASP A 77 3.92 -9.58 -7.72
CA ASP A 77 2.91 -8.67 -8.24
C ASP A 77 3.49 -7.33 -8.68
N TYR A 78 2.78 -6.67 -9.58
CA TYR A 78 3.10 -5.33 -10.06
C TYR A 78 1.86 -4.44 -10.12
N GLY A 79 2.02 -3.18 -9.73
CA GLY A 79 1.02 -2.14 -9.90
C GLY A 79 1.01 -1.10 -8.78
N ARG A 80 -0.17 -0.59 -8.46
CA ARG A 80 -0.41 0.24 -7.26
C ARG A 80 -0.69 -0.68 -6.09
N ASN A 81 0.29 -0.85 -5.21
CA ASN A 81 0.21 -1.72 -4.04
C ASN A 81 0.79 -1.02 -2.80
N TYR A 82 0.71 -1.67 -1.64
CA TYR A 82 1.40 -1.24 -0.43
C TYR A 82 2.91 -1.42 -0.56
N GLY A 83 3.66 -0.41 -0.09
CA GLY A 83 5.08 -0.48 0.08
C GLY A 83 5.48 -1.46 1.18
N VAL A 84 6.64 -2.12 1.04
CA VAL A 84 7.07 -3.18 1.98
C VAL A 84 7.31 -2.68 3.41
N ALA A 85 7.55 -1.39 3.62
CA ALA A 85 7.68 -0.88 4.99
C ALA A 85 6.33 -0.93 5.75
N TYR A 86 5.21 -0.89 5.02
CA TYR A 86 3.88 -1.04 5.60
C TYR A 86 3.60 -2.45 6.12
N ASP A 87 4.42 -3.47 5.78
CA ASP A 87 4.30 -4.80 6.37
C ASP A 87 4.48 -4.77 7.90
N ILE A 88 5.30 -3.84 8.40
CA ILE A 88 5.47 -3.56 9.84
C ILE A 88 4.50 -2.47 10.31
N GLY A 89 4.29 -1.42 9.49
CA GLY A 89 3.39 -0.31 9.83
C GLY A 89 1.94 -0.76 10.11
N ALA A 90 1.48 -1.77 9.39
CA ALA A 90 0.15 -2.38 9.55
C ALA A 90 -0.09 -2.99 10.94
N TRP A 91 0.96 -3.38 11.68
CA TRP A 91 0.81 -3.94 13.02
C TRP A 91 0.30 -2.91 14.03
N THR A 92 0.58 -1.63 13.78
CA THR A 92 0.18 -0.52 14.63
C THR A 92 -1.00 0.29 14.07
N ASP A 93 -1.39 0.04 12.82
CA ASP A 93 -2.50 0.72 12.14
C ASP A 93 -3.83 -0.05 12.31
N MET A 94 -4.21 -0.25 13.58
CA MET A 94 -5.40 -1.02 14.00
C MET A 94 -6.40 -0.16 14.79
N LEU A 95 -6.29 1.17 14.67
CA LEU A 95 -7.14 2.10 15.39
C LEU A 95 -8.51 2.28 14.69
N PRO A 96 -9.55 2.74 15.43
CA PRO A 96 -10.90 2.87 14.87
C PRO A 96 -11.05 3.84 13.70
N GLU A 97 -10.22 4.89 13.61
CA GLU A 97 -10.31 5.91 12.57
C GLU A 97 -8.97 6.63 12.33
N PHE A 98 -8.34 7.13 13.39
CA PHE A 98 -7.02 7.80 13.31
C PHE A 98 -5.90 6.81 13.60
N GLY A 99 -4.87 6.73 12.76
CA GLY A 99 -3.81 5.73 12.90
C GLY A 99 -3.01 5.59 11.61
N GLY A 100 -1.74 5.21 11.69
CA GLY A 100 -0.91 5.07 10.50
C GLY A 100 -0.60 6.40 9.80
N ASP A 101 -0.46 7.51 10.54
CA ASP A 101 -0.18 8.84 9.97
C ASP A 101 1.18 9.43 10.41
N THR A 102 1.92 8.77 11.31
CA THR A 102 3.18 9.31 11.87
C THR A 102 4.38 9.15 10.93
N TRP A 103 4.47 8.05 10.17
CA TRP A 103 5.56 7.81 9.21
C TRP A 103 5.10 7.16 7.89
N THR A 104 3.89 6.62 7.86
CA THR A 104 3.28 5.94 6.71
C THR A 104 2.52 6.94 5.86
N GLN A 105 3.17 7.44 4.80
CA GLN A 105 2.59 8.47 3.93
C GLN A 105 2.24 7.86 2.56
N THR A 106 1.02 8.11 2.08
CA THR A 106 0.57 7.62 0.77
C THR A 106 1.35 8.35 -0.33
N ASP A 107 1.84 7.60 -1.32
CA ASP A 107 2.66 8.10 -2.44
C ASP A 107 4.00 8.72 -2.02
N VAL A 108 4.49 8.38 -0.81
CA VAL A 108 5.81 8.74 -0.29
C VAL A 108 6.63 7.47 -0.12
N PHE A 109 7.35 7.10 -1.18
CA PHE A 109 8.22 5.92 -1.26
C PHE A 109 7.48 4.60 -0.97
N ALA A 110 8.10 3.69 -0.22
CA ALA A 110 7.55 2.38 0.16
C ALA A 110 6.91 2.37 1.57
N THR A 111 6.50 3.53 2.10
CA THR A 111 5.99 3.66 3.48
C THR A 111 4.50 3.32 3.61
N ALA A 112 3.70 3.58 2.58
CA ALA A 112 2.30 3.18 2.51
C ALA A 112 1.96 2.75 1.07
N ARG A 113 0.75 3.02 0.57
CA ARG A 113 0.40 2.72 -0.84
C ARG A 113 1.21 3.60 -1.78
N THR A 114 1.73 3.02 -2.85
CA THR A 114 2.49 3.73 -3.87
C THR A 114 2.22 3.18 -5.28
N THR A 115 2.66 3.89 -6.31
CA THR A 115 2.53 3.51 -7.73
C THR A 115 3.77 2.78 -8.24
N GLY A 116 3.59 1.87 -9.21
CA GLY A 116 4.71 1.30 -9.98
C GLY A 116 5.64 0.40 -9.18
N VAL A 117 5.11 -0.34 -8.20
CA VAL A 117 5.91 -1.28 -7.40
C VAL A 117 5.83 -2.70 -7.94
N ALA A 118 6.99 -3.34 -8.08
CA ALA A 118 7.13 -4.78 -8.25
C ALA A 118 7.47 -5.39 -6.90
N THR A 119 6.62 -6.27 -6.37
CA THR A 119 6.79 -6.85 -5.03
C THR A 119 6.89 -8.35 -5.13
N TYR A 120 8.02 -8.89 -4.70
CA TYR A 120 8.19 -10.31 -4.45
C TYR A 120 7.94 -10.61 -2.97
N ARG A 121 7.15 -11.64 -2.66
CA ARG A 121 6.87 -12.08 -1.30
C ARG A 121 7.05 -13.58 -1.19
N ASN A 122 7.59 -14.05 -0.08
CA ASN A 122 7.69 -15.47 0.21
C ASN A 122 7.30 -15.73 1.68
N SER A 123 6.43 -16.71 1.88
CA SER A 123 5.99 -17.16 3.20
C SER A 123 6.59 -18.52 3.52
N GLY A 124 7.09 -18.69 4.74
CA GLY A 124 7.76 -19.91 5.18
C GLY A 124 9.21 -20.05 4.66
N PHE A 125 9.82 -18.96 4.18
CA PHE A 125 11.15 -18.91 3.58
C PHE A 125 11.46 -20.11 2.67
N PHE A 126 10.68 -20.27 1.60
CA PHE A 126 10.76 -21.37 0.62
C PHE A 126 10.45 -22.75 1.23
N GLY A 127 9.63 -22.79 2.28
CA GLY A 127 9.31 -24.00 3.03
C GLY A 127 10.39 -24.42 4.04
N LEU A 128 11.45 -23.61 4.24
CA LEU A 128 12.57 -23.93 5.12
C LEU A 128 12.32 -23.54 6.58
N VAL A 129 11.59 -22.45 6.81
CA VAL A 129 11.38 -21.90 8.15
C VAL A 129 9.93 -21.46 8.29
N ASP A 130 9.15 -22.26 9.00
CA ASP A 130 7.76 -21.92 9.29
C ASP A 130 7.68 -20.62 10.11
N GLY A 131 6.69 -19.79 9.80
CA GLY A 131 6.51 -18.46 10.40
C GLY A 131 7.44 -17.36 9.89
N LEU A 132 8.50 -17.66 9.12
CA LEU A 132 9.38 -16.64 8.53
C LEU A 132 8.87 -16.18 7.17
N ASN A 133 8.52 -14.90 7.06
CA ASN A 133 8.13 -14.26 5.81
C ASN A 133 9.20 -13.26 5.37
N VAL A 134 9.40 -13.15 4.06
CA VAL A 134 10.30 -12.17 3.44
C VAL A 134 9.61 -11.49 2.28
N ALA A 135 9.91 -10.21 2.09
CA ALA A 135 9.47 -9.43 0.93
C ALA A 135 10.63 -8.60 0.39
N VAL A 136 10.69 -8.51 -0.93
CA VAL A 136 11.59 -7.63 -1.68
C VAL A 136 10.74 -6.81 -2.62
N GLN A 137 10.94 -5.50 -2.64
CA GLN A 137 10.19 -4.62 -3.51
C GLN A 137 11.13 -3.70 -4.25
N TYR A 138 10.76 -3.43 -5.51
CA TYR A 138 11.34 -2.38 -6.32
C TYR A 138 10.22 -1.40 -6.68
N GLN A 139 10.53 -0.11 -6.62
CA GLN A 139 9.67 0.99 -7.00
C GLN A 139 10.34 1.74 -8.15
N GLY A 140 9.69 1.79 -9.31
CA GLY A 140 10.21 2.57 -10.44
C GLY A 140 10.08 4.07 -10.21
N LYS A 141 10.98 4.85 -10.81
CA LYS A 141 10.92 6.31 -10.81
C LYS A 141 9.60 6.82 -11.40
N GLU A 142 8.97 7.75 -10.67
CA GLU A 142 7.77 8.47 -11.11
C GLU A 142 7.98 9.98 -10.87
N GLU A 143 8.15 10.73 -11.96
CA GLU A 143 8.35 12.18 -11.96
C GLU A 143 7.52 12.88 -13.05
N GLY A 144 7.18 14.15 -12.86
CA GLY A 144 6.42 14.93 -13.84
C GLY A 144 4.92 14.64 -13.88
N ASN A 145 4.27 14.97 -15.00
CA ASN A 145 2.83 14.77 -15.26
C ASN A 145 1.85 15.47 -14.30
N GLY A 146 2.16 16.69 -13.84
CA GLY A 146 1.28 17.45 -12.94
C GLY A 146 1.21 16.88 -11.52
N ARG A 147 2.11 15.97 -11.16
CA ARG A 147 2.22 15.39 -9.83
C ARG A 147 2.93 16.36 -8.88
N ASP A 148 2.34 16.58 -7.71
CA ASP A 148 2.95 17.38 -6.63
C ASP A 148 4.37 16.89 -6.33
N LEU A 149 5.31 17.82 -6.09
CA LEU A 149 6.72 17.49 -5.84
C LEU A 149 6.89 16.51 -4.66
N ALA A 150 6.04 16.62 -3.64
CA ALA A 150 6.04 15.75 -2.46
C ALA A 150 5.63 14.28 -2.76
N LYS A 151 4.96 14.03 -3.88
CA LYS A 151 4.48 12.69 -4.30
C LYS A 151 5.36 12.07 -5.40
N GLN A 152 6.37 12.78 -5.85
CA GLN A 152 7.38 12.26 -6.77
C GLN A 152 8.35 11.35 -6.03
N HIS A 153 8.88 10.36 -6.71
CA HIS A 153 9.91 9.48 -6.17
C HIS A 153 10.86 9.03 -7.28
N GLY A 154 12.14 8.88 -6.93
CA GLY A 154 13.13 8.21 -7.77
C GLY A 154 12.87 6.71 -7.82
N ASP A 155 13.83 5.99 -8.40
CA ASP A 155 13.88 4.55 -8.24
C ASP A 155 14.14 4.22 -6.76
N GLY A 156 13.61 3.09 -6.31
CA GLY A 156 13.72 2.67 -4.92
C GLY A 156 13.60 1.17 -4.76
N TRP A 157 14.11 0.68 -3.63
CA TRP A 157 13.97 -0.70 -3.24
C TRP A 157 13.70 -0.82 -1.75
N GLY A 158 13.08 -1.93 -1.37
CA GLY A 158 12.85 -2.23 0.04
C GLY A 158 12.87 -3.73 0.32
N LEU A 159 13.12 -4.03 1.58
CA LEU A 159 13.12 -5.36 2.15
C LEU A 159 12.24 -5.34 3.39
N ALA A 160 11.47 -6.40 3.59
CA ALA A 160 10.79 -6.65 4.85
C ALA A 160 10.92 -8.12 5.24
N SER A 161 11.00 -8.37 6.53
CA SER A 161 10.93 -9.72 7.07
C SER A 161 10.15 -9.72 8.38
N THR A 162 9.30 -10.71 8.53
CA THR A 162 8.54 -10.96 9.76
C THR A 162 8.71 -12.40 10.18
N TYR A 163 8.75 -12.63 11.48
CA TYR A 163 8.79 -13.95 12.09
C TYR A 163 7.71 -14.03 13.16
N GLU A 164 6.82 -15.00 13.02
CA GLU A 164 5.72 -15.25 13.96
C GLU A 164 5.88 -16.63 14.59
N TYR A 165 5.80 -16.69 15.92
CA TYR A 165 5.90 -17.91 16.70
C TYR A 165 4.96 -17.84 17.91
N GLU A 166 4.03 -18.79 17.99
CA GLU A 166 3.11 -18.97 19.14
C GLU A 166 2.42 -17.67 19.62
N GLY A 167 1.95 -16.85 18.67
CA GLY A 167 1.26 -15.59 18.97
C GLY A 167 2.17 -14.41 19.30
N PHE A 168 3.50 -14.60 19.30
CA PHE A 168 4.48 -13.53 19.30
C PHE A 168 5.00 -13.27 17.88
N GLY A 169 5.09 -12.00 17.49
CA GLY A 169 5.60 -11.58 16.19
C GLY A 169 6.72 -10.55 16.33
N VAL A 170 7.79 -10.72 15.57
CA VAL A 170 8.83 -9.70 15.39
C VAL A 170 9.06 -9.46 13.90
N GLY A 171 9.33 -8.23 13.51
CA GLY A 171 9.61 -7.92 12.13
C GLY A 171 10.40 -6.65 11.97
N ALA A 172 11.05 -6.52 10.82
CA ALA A 172 11.78 -5.34 10.42
C ALA A 172 11.57 -5.09 8.93
N ALA A 173 11.58 -3.82 8.55
CA ALA A 173 11.59 -3.40 7.17
C ALA A 173 12.59 -2.28 6.96
N TYR A 174 13.18 -2.26 5.77
CA TYR A 174 14.12 -1.25 5.31
C TYR A 174 13.74 -0.85 3.88
N ALA A 175 13.71 0.44 3.59
CA ALA A 175 13.48 0.94 2.25
C ALA A 175 14.40 2.13 1.99
N ALA A 176 14.91 2.20 0.76
CA ALA A 176 15.74 3.29 0.27
C ALA A 176 15.27 3.67 -1.14
N SER A 177 15.21 4.96 -1.42
CA SER A 177 14.83 5.47 -2.74
C SER A 177 15.53 6.79 -3.01
N ASP A 178 15.86 7.01 -4.27
CA ASP A 178 16.43 8.27 -4.72
C ASP A 178 15.37 9.38 -4.70
N ARG A 179 15.82 10.60 -4.42
CA ARG A 179 14.99 11.80 -4.62
C ARG A 179 15.09 12.24 -6.07
N THR A 180 14.02 12.81 -6.63
CA THR A 180 14.06 13.33 -8.00
C THR A 180 14.91 14.60 -8.09
N ASP A 181 15.42 14.93 -9.28
CA ASP A 181 16.21 16.14 -9.49
C ASP A 181 15.44 17.42 -9.16
N ALA A 182 14.10 17.40 -9.29
CA ALA A 182 13.24 18.50 -8.86
C ALA A 182 13.23 18.62 -7.32
N GLN A 183 13.12 17.49 -6.61
CA GLN A 183 13.15 17.47 -5.15
C GLN A 183 14.48 17.92 -4.59
N VAL A 184 15.59 17.58 -5.26
CA VAL A 184 16.94 18.00 -4.85
C VAL A 184 17.18 19.48 -5.14
N ARG A 185 16.60 20.05 -6.21
CA ARG A 185 16.78 21.47 -6.55
C ARG A 185 15.98 22.43 -5.69
N GLU A 186 14.85 21.99 -5.14
CA GLU A 186 13.96 22.83 -4.33
C GLU A 186 14.16 22.68 -2.80
N GLY A 187 15.05 21.79 -2.35
CA GLY A 187 15.38 21.57 -0.94
C GLY A 187 16.77 22.06 -0.58
#